data_AF-A0A920KYD3-F1
#
_entry.id   AF-A0A920KYD3-F1
#
_cell.length_a   1.000
_cell.length_b   1.000
_cell.length_c   1.000
_cell.angle_alpha   90.00
_cell.angle_beta   90.00
_cell.angle_gamma   90.00
#
_symmetry.space_group_name_H-M   'P 1'
#
loop_
_entity.id
_entity.type
_entity.pdbx_description
1 polymer ?
#
loop_
_entity_poly.entity_id
_entity_poly.type
_entity_poly.pdbx_seq_one_letter_code
_entity_poly.pdbx_strand_id
1 'polypeptide(L)'
;MALPTTRVAVMGPAGVEYVYKDELKKIRAGRESLLQKEIAARRDQGLSEEEARQEATASVDATIKAEEGLLAQRYEREIMNPEEALSLGSVSEIVMPADLRSTLAKQMAFCLRHYSPEPMQAVQREFH
;
A
#
# COMPACT_ATOMS: atom_id res chain seq x y z
N MET A 1 -10.56 16.13 5.20
CA MET A 1 -11.07 15.10 6.15
C MET A 1 -10.91 13.75 5.48
N ALA A 2 -10.62 12.68 6.23
CA ALA A 2 -10.52 11.32 5.71
C ALA A 2 -11.30 10.33 6.58
N LEU A 3 -11.64 9.17 6.03
CA LEU A 3 -12.21 8.05 6.79
C LEU A 3 -11.09 7.13 7.30
N PRO A 4 -11.33 6.33 8.36
CA PRO A 4 -10.35 5.34 8.82
C PRO A 4 -9.96 4.31 7.76
N THR A 5 -10.83 4.06 6.79
CA THR A 5 -10.61 3.12 5.68
C THR A 5 -9.99 3.79 4.45
N THR A 6 -9.67 5.07 4.50
CA THR A 6 -9.10 5.81 3.35
C THR A 6 -7.68 5.34 3.06
N ARG A 7 -7.43 4.94 1.81
CA ARG A 7 -6.09 4.64 1.30
C ARG A 7 -5.61 5.82 0.48
N VAL A 8 -4.53 6.45 0.91
CA VAL A 8 -3.97 7.65 0.28
C VAL A 8 -2.46 7.56 0.26
N ALA A 9 -1.86 7.77 -0.91
CA ALA A 9 -0.43 7.80 -1.15
C ALA A 9 -0.15 8.45 -2.51
N VAL A 10 1.10 8.80 -2.80
CA VAL A 10 1.52 9.31 -4.11
C VAL A 10 1.30 8.26 -5.22
N MET A 11 1.51 6.98 -4.89
CA MET A 11 1.31 5.84 -5.77
C MET A 11 0.55 4.74 -5.04
N GLY A 12 -0.23 3.95 -5.79
CA GLY A 12 -0.93 2.78 -5.27
C GLY A 12 0.03 1.64 -4.86
N PRO A 13 -0.45 0.39 -4.75
CA PRO A 13 0.36 -0.75 -4.32
C PRO A 13 1.65 -1.00 -5.13
N ALA A 14 1.71 -0.53 -6.38
CA ALA A 14 2.94 -0.58 -7.19
C ALA A 14 4.10 0.25 -6.60
N GLY A 15 3.82 1.19 -5.68
CA GLY A 15 4.83 1.97 -4.97
C GLY A 15 5.79 1.12 -4.12
N VAL A 16 5.39 -0.10 -3.75
CA VAL A 16 6.23 -1.08 -3.03
C VAL A 16 7.54 -1.34 -3.77
N GLU A 17 7.50 -1.43 -5.10
CA GLU A 17 8.69 -1.71 -5.92
C GLU A 17 9.71 -0.57 -5.91
N TYR A 18 9.25 0.66 -5.65
CA TYR A 18 10.10 1.83 -5.58
C TYR A 18 10.63 2.06 -4.17
N VAL A 19 9.78 1.91 -3.15
CA VAL A 19 10.15 2.16 -1.75
C VAL A 19 11.03 1.04 -1.20
N TYR A 20 10.68 -0.23 -1.44
CA TYR A 20 11.40 -1.39 -0.91
C TYR A 20 12.25 -2.09 -1.98
N LYS A 21 12.69 -1.33 -2.99
CA LYS A 21 13.46 -1.82 -4.14
C LYS A 21 14.65 -2.70 -3.75
N ASP A 22 15.42 -2.28 -2.76
CA ASP A 22 16.63 -2.99 -2.34
C ASP A 22 16.32 -4.27 -1.57
N GLU A 23 15.24 -4.27 -0.78
CA GLU A 23 14.77 -5.48 -0.06
C GLU A 23 14.23 -6.51 -1.06
N LEU A 24 13.40 -6.08 -2.02
CA LEU A 24 12.89 -6.94 -3.10
C LEU A 24 14.02 -7.54 -3.94
N LYS A 25 15.06 -6.75 -4.25
CA LYS A 25 16.24 -7.26 -4.95
C LYS A 25 16.96 -8.34 -4.15
N LYS A 26 17.12 -8.17 -2.83
CA LYS A 26 17.75 -9.16 -1.96
C LYS A 26 16.96 -10.46 -1.90
N ILE A 27 15.64 -10.38 -1.75
CA ILE A 27 14.73 -11.54 -1.74
C ILE A 27 14.87 -12.31 -3.07
N ARG A 28 14.78 -11.61 -4.20
CA ARG A 28 14.87 -12.21 -5.54
C ARG A 28 16.25 -12.81 -5.83
N ALA A 29 17.33 -12.15 -5.39
CA ALA A 29 18.69 -12.68 -5.52
C ALA A 29 18.92 -13.92 -4.65
N GLY A 30 18.22 -14.05 -3.52
CA GLY A 30 18.29 -15.21 -2.63
C GLY A 30 17.63 -16.48 -3.20
N ARG A 31 16.73 -16.34 -4.19
CA ARG A 31 15.90 -17.42 -4.75
C ARG A 31 16.72 -18.63 -5.19
N GLU A 32 17.77 -18.43 -5.99
CA GLU A 32 18.57 -19.53 -6.51
C GLU A 32 19.26 -20.31 -5.38
N SER A 33 19.78 -19.60 -4.38
CA SER A 33 20.44 -20.22 -3.23
C SER A 33 19.47 -21.02 -2.36
N LEU A 34 18.24 -20.52 -2.19
CA LEU A 34 17.15 -21.20 -1.47
C LEU A 34 16.69 -22.44 -2.23
N LEU A 35 16.54 -22.34 -3.54
CA LEU A 35 16.13 -23.43 -4.41
C LEU A 35 17.15 -24.58 -4.41
N GLN A 36 18.44 -24.28 -4.49
CA GLN A 36 19.48 -25.31 -4.39
C GLN A 36 19.46 -26.04 -3.03
N LYS A 37 19.24 -25.31 -1.94
CA LYS A 37 19.12 -25.90 -0.59
C LYS A 37 17.89 -26.79 -0.45
N GLU A 38 16.75 -26.33 -0.94
CA GLU A 38 15.50 -27.09 -0.93
C GLU A 38 15.58 -28.36 -1.79
N ILE A 39 16.20 -28.29 -2.97
CA ILE A 39 16.42 -29.46 -3.83
C ILE A 39 17.33 -30.47 -3.13
N ALA A 40 18.43 -30.02 -2.51
CA ALA A 40 19.32 -30.91 -1.77
C ALA A 40 18.58 -31.59 -0.61
N ALA A 41 17.80 -30.84 0.18
CA ALA A 41 17.03 -31.37 1.29
C ALA A 41 15.98 -32.42 0.85
N ARG A 42 15.30 -32.20 -0.28
CA ARG A 42 14.32 -33.14 -0.83
C ARG A 42 14.97 -34.37 -1.46
N ARG A 43 16.17 -34.21 -2.03
CA ARG A 43 16.97 -35.33 -2.52
C ARG A 43 17.44 -36.23 -1.38
N ASP A 44 17.84 -35.64 -0.25
CA ASP A 44 18.21 -36.39 0.96
C ASP A 44 17.01 -37.14 1.57
N GLN A 45 15.78 -36.67 1.31
CA GLN A 45 14.54 -37.35 1.69
C GLN A 45 14.14 -38.49 0.72
N GLY A 46 14.94 -38.75 -0.31
CA GLY A 46 14.76 -39.87 -1.22
C GLY A 46 13.77 -39.63 -2.38
N LEU A 47 13.37 -38.38 -2.63
CA LEU A 47 12.56 -38.04 -3.80
C LEU A 47 13.38 -38.12 -5.10
N SER A 48 12.69 -38.42 -6.21
CA SER A 48 13.30 -38.39 -7.54
C SER A 48 13.75 -36.97 -7.90
N GLU A 49 14.78 -36.84 -8.75
CA GLU A 49 15.38 -35.54 -9.09
C GLU A 49 14.38 -34.58 -9.76
N GLU A 50 13.40 -35.11 -10.49
CA GLU A 50 12.35 -34.33 -11.15
C GLU A 50 11.27 -33.85 -10.18
N GLU A 51 10.78 -34.73 -9.30
CA GLU A 51 9.78 -34.38 -8.28
C GLU A 51 10.37 -33.42 -7.24
N ALA A 52 11.60 -33.67 -6.78
CA ALA A 52 12.30 -32.80 -5.84
C ALA A 52 12.46 -31.37 -6.39
N ARG A 53 12.74 -31.22 -7.69
CA ARG A 53 12.83 -29.90 -8.34
C ARG A 53 11.49 -29.20 -8.46
N GLN A 54 10.45 -29.89 -8.89
CA GLN A 54 9.13 -29.30 -9.08
C GLN A 54 8.57 -28.78 -7.75
N GLU A 55 8.62 -29.61 -6.71
CA GLU A 55 8.08 -29.22 -5.43
C GLU A 55 8.95 -28.17 -4.70
N ALA A 56 10.29 -28.24 -4.82
CA ALA A 56 11.18 -27.20 -4.30
C ALA A 56 10.90 -25.84 -4.95
N THR A 57 10.69 -25.84 -6.27
CA THR A 57 10.37 -24.61 -7.00
C THR A 57 9.04 -24.02 -6.51
N ALA A 58 8.00 -24.85 -6.35
CA ALA A 58 6.72 -24.40 -5.84
C ALA A 58 6.81 -23.84 -4.40
N SER A 59 7.58 -24.49 -3.52
CA SER A 59 7.79 -24.05 -2.13
C SER A 59 8.54 -22.73 -2.04
N VAL A 60 9.64 -22.59 -2.78
CA VAL A 60 10.45 -21.36 -2.81
C VAL A 60 9.64 -20.22 -3.40
N ASP A 61 8.88 -20.45 -4.47
CA ASP A 61 8.05 -19.41 -5.07
C ASP A 61 6.92 -18.97 -4.13
N ALA A 62 6.30 -19.90 -3.40
CA ALA A 62 5.31 -19.57 -2.38
C ALA A 62 5.93 -18.74 -1.24
N THR A 63 7.15 -19.08 -0.81
CA THR A 63 7.89 -18.37 0.24
C THR A 63 8.23 -16.95 -0.18
N ILE A 64 8.79 -16.78 -1.38
CA ILE A 64 9.13 -15.45 -1.93
C ILE A 64 7.86 -14.60 -2.08
N LYS A 65 6.78 -15.17 -2.60
CA LYS A 65 5.50 -14.46 -2.72
C LYS A 65 4.95 -14.03 -1.36
N ALA A 66 5.14 -14.84 -0.31
CA ALA A 66 4.76 -14.47 1.05
C ALA A 66 5.63 -13.31 1.59
N GLU A 67 6.95 -13.34 1.36
CA GLU A 67 7.85 -12.25 1.75
C GLU A 67 7.54 -10.94 1.02
N GLU A 68 7.30 -10.98 -0.30
CA GLU A 68 6.84 -9.81 -1.06
C GLU A 68 5.47 -9.31 -0.55
N GLY A 69 4.58 -10.22 -0.14
CA GLY A 69 3.31 -9.89 0.48
C GLY A 69 3.45 -9.15 1.83
N LEU A 70 4.45 -9.51 2.64
CA LEU A 70 4.75 -8.80 3.89
C LEU A 70 5.21 -7.36 3.63
N LEU A 71 6.02 -7.14 2.59
CA LEU A 71 6.44 -5.79 2.19
C LEU A 71 5.24 -4.96 1.68
N ALA A 72 4.31 -5.58 0.96
CA ALA A 72 3.09 -4.92 0.55
C ALA A 72 2.23 -4.49 1.76
N GLN A 73 2.01 -5.39 2.72
CA GLN A 73 1.28 -5.06 3.96
C GLN A 73 1.96 -3.94 4.75
N ARG A 74 3.29 -3.97 4.82
CA ARG A 74 4.08 -2.93 5.46
C ARG A 74 3.91 -1.58 4.77
N TYR A 75 3.93 -1.55 3.44
CA TYR A 75 3.65 -0.33 2.66
C TYR A 75 2.27 0.23 2.96
N GLU A 76 1.24 -0.62 3.04
CA GLU A 76 -0.11 -0.16 3.36
C GLU A 76 -0.16 0.48 4.75
N ARG A 77 0.47 -0.17 5.74
CA ARG A 77 0.49 0.31 7.12
C ARG A 77 1.31 1.58 7.30
N GLU A 78 2.46 1.70 6.63
CA GLU A 78 3.40 2.79 6.88
C GLU A 78 3.17 4.00 5.97
N ILE A 79 2.68 3.80 4.75
CA ILE A 79 2.65 4.86 3.72
C ILE A 79 1.25 5.12 3.20
N MET A 80 0.48 4.06 2.90
CA MET A 80 -0.81 4.19 2.22
C MET A 80 -1.98 4.12 3.21
N ASN A 81 -1.99 5.04 4.17
CA ASN A 81 -2.97 5.09 5.25
C ASN A 81 -3.38 6.56 5.56
N PRO A 82 -4.51 6.78 6.22
CA PRO A 82 -5.01 8.13 6.47
C PRO A 82 -4.29 8.85 7.60
N GLU A 83 -3.61 8.12 8.49
CA GLU A 83 -2.84 8.70 9.60
C GLU A 83 -1.60 9.42 9.09
N GLU A 84 -0.95 8.87 8.07
CA GLU A 84 0.20 9.52 7.42
C GLU A 84 -0.23 10.82 6.72
N ALA A 85 -1.36 10.82 6.02
CA ALA A 85 -1.90 12.03 5.41
C ALA A 85 -2.33 13.10 6.45
N LEU A 86 -2.80 12.67 7.63
CA LEU A 86 -3.09 13.55 8.75
C LEU A 86 -1.80 14.14 9.34
N SER A 87 -0.79 13.30 9.58
CA SER A 87 0.54 13.68 10.08
C SER A 87 1.21 14.74 9.19
N LEU A 88 1.10 14.58 7.87
CA LEU A 88 1.63 15.52 6.88
C LEU A 88 0.78 16.80 6.73
N GLY A 89 -0.35 16.91 7.41
CA GLY A 89 -1.27 18.05 7.31
C GLY A 89 -2.04 18.12 5.98
N SER A 90 -1.97 17.07 5.15
CA SER A 90 -2.75 16.97 3.90
C SER A 90 -4.24 16.77 4.18
N VAL A 91 -4.56 16.22 5.35
CA VAL A 91 -5.92 16.07 5.85
C VAL A 91 -6.02 16.71 7.22
N SER A 92 -7.11 17.45 7.47
CA SER A 92 -7.31 18.14 8.75
C SER A 92 -7.72 17.24 9.92
N GLU A 93 -8.44 16.14 9.65
CA GLU A 93 -8.91 15.19 10.66
C GLU A 93 -9.38 13.87 10.03
N ILE A 94 -9.34 12.80 10.84
CA ILE A 94 -9.95 11.49 10.53
C ILE A 94 -11.33 11.43 11.21
N VAL A 95 -12.37 11.13 10.43
CA VAL A 95 -13.77 11.16 10.89
C VAL A 95 -14.40 9.78 10.72
N MET A 96 -15.11 9.30 11.74
CA MET A 96 -15.85 8.05 11.65
C MET A 96 -17.00 8.14 10.64
N PRO A 97 -17.33 7.08 9.88
CA PRO A 97 -18.39 7.14 8.87
C PRO A 97 -19.75 7.59 9.40
N ALA A 98 -20.08 7.23 10.64
CA ALA A 98 -21.33 7.62 11.29
C ALA A 98 -21.43 9.14 11.53
N ASP A 99 -20.29 9.80 11.79
CA ASP A 99 -20.24 11.22 12.13
C ASP A 99 -20.04 12.12 10.91
N LEU A 100 -19.60 11.56 9.78
CA LEU A 100 -19.19 12.26 8.57
C LEU A 100 -20.16 13.37 8.15
N ARG A 101 -21.46 13.06 8.06
CA ARG A 101 -22.49 14.03 7.65
C ARG A 101 -22.54 15.22 8.61
N SER A 102 -22.47 14.97 9.90
CA SER A 102 -22.55 16.01 10.92
C SER A 102 -21.32 16.92 10.91
N THR A 103 -20.13 16.33 10.73
CA THR A 103 -18.87 17.08 10.68
C THR A 103 -18.80 17.93 9.42
N LEU A 104 -19.21 17.41 8.27
CA LEU A 104 -19.31 18.18 7.02
C LEU A 104 -20.29 19.35 7.15
N ALA A 105 -21.47 19.14 7.75
CA ALA A 105 -22.44 20.22 7.94
C ALA A 105 -21.88 21.34 8.84
N LYS A 106 -21.19 20.98 9.92
CA LYS A 106 -20.52 21.96 10.81
C LYS A 106 -19.45 22.75 10.06
N GLN A 107 -18.62 22.06 9.28
CA GLN A 107 -17.53 22.70 8.53
C GLN A 107 -18.04 23.60 7.42
N MET A 108 -19.06 23.17 6.67
CA MET A 108 -19.73 24.01 5.69
C MET A 108 -20.33 25.26 6.33
N ALA A 109 -21.04 25.11 7.45
CA ALA A 109 -21.61 26.24 8.18
C ALA A 109 -20.54 27.21 8.69
N PHE A 110 -19.37 26.70 9.10
CA PHE A 110 -18.22 27.53 9.44
C PHE A 110 -17.71 28.33 8.23
N CYS A 111 -17.47 27.66 7.09
CA CYS A 111 -17.00 28.33 5.87
C CYS A 111 -17.98 29.41 5.40
N LEU A 112 -19.29 29.14 5.44
CA LEU A 112 -20.33 30.11 5.03
C LEU A 112 -20.38 31.34 5.94
N ARG A 113 -20.17 31.18 7.25
CA ARG A 113 -20.14 32.33 8.18
C ARG A 113 -18.95 33.27 7.97
N HIS A 114 -17.86 32.76 7.39
CA HIS A 114 -16.64 33.53 7.14
C HIS A 114 -16.48 33.90 5.66
N TYR A 115 -17.46 33.54 4.82
CA TYR A 115 -17.43 33.87 3.40
C TYR A 115 -17.77 35.35 3.19
N SER A 116 -16.89 36.06 2.47
CA SER A 116 -17.17 37.41 1.98
C SER A 116 -17.60 37.33 0.51
N PRO A 117 -18.83 37.75 0.17
CA PRO A 117 -19.30 37.74 -1.20
C PRO A 117 -18.59 38.82 -2.03
N GLU A 118 -18.00 38.42 -3.15
CA GLU A 118 -17.34 39.32 -4.10
C GLU A 118 -17.64 38.88 -5.55
N PRO A 119 -17.57 39.81 -6.53
CA PRO A 119 -17.71 39.45 -7.94
C PRO A 119 -16.72 38.35 -8.33
N MET A 120 -17.17 37.37 -9.11
CA MET A 120 -16.33 36.26 -9.57
C MET A 120 -15.19 36.79 -10.46
N GLN A 121 -13.96 36.78 -9.93
CA GLN A 121 -12.78 37.34 -10.60
C GLN A 121 -11.96 36.27 -11.37
N ALA A 122 -12.31 35.00 -11.23
CA ALA A 122 -11.62 33.90 -11.89
C ALA A 122 -12.23 33.62 -13.29
N VAL A 123 -11.37 33.23 -14.24
CA VAL A 123 -11.81 32.71 -15.54
C VAL A 123 -12.69 31.47 -15.29
N GLN A 124 -13.95 31.54 -15.68
CA GLN A 124 -14.85 30.39 -15.64
C GLN A 124 -14.36 29.35 -16.65
N ARG A 125 -13.83 28.23 -16.16
CA ARG A 125 -13.44 27.10 -17.01
C ARG A 125 -14.68 26.27 -17.26
N GLU A 126 -15.24 26.39 -18.46
CA GLU A 126 -16.25 25.43 -18.93
C GLU A 126 -15.53 24.13 -19.30
N PHE A 127 -15.99 23.02 -18.73
CA PHE A 127 -15.56 21.69 -19.13
C PHE A 127 -16.56 21.20 -20.18
N HIS A 128 -16.17 21.25 -21.46
CA HIS A 128 -16.87 20.60 -22.58
C HIS A 128 -16.55 19.10 -22.65
#